data_AF-A0A6S8ICL5-F1
#
_entry.id   AF-A0A6S8ICL5-F1
#
_cell.length_a   1.000
_cell.length_b   1.000
_cell.length_c   1.000
_cell.angle_alpha   90.00
_cell.angle_beta   90.00
_cell.angle_gamma   90.00
#
_symmetry.space_group_name_H-M   'P 1'
#
loop_
_entity.id
_entity.type
_entity.pdbx_description
1 polymer ?
#
loop_
_entity_poly.entity_id
_entity_poly.type
_entity_poly.pdbx_seq_one_letter_code
_entity_poly.pdbx_strand_id
1 'polypeptide(L)'
;SCCLLSASTCSGIVTVQSTAAIVANACSKMGIPSSRQGWAHATNSHDKLKDALMDPRVTAIEADLLMGTDQSEHGLKEKRVPIMAHPPEDSSDLPLDVFLRRVTKELASQPGKRHLEKHIKLDFKDMESVEPALKMLKEFDVCVEERTIFLNADVLHGPGRSATDVSVSADHFIETCLNLLAEESVRMVCQR
;
A
#
# COMPACT_ATOMS: atom_id res chain seq x y z
N SER A 1 -10.92 15.72 -0.25
CA SER A 1 -9.80 16.22 -1.07
C SER A 1 -8.53 15.55 -0.62
N CYS A 2 -8.02 14.62 -1.43
CA CYS A 2 -6.81 13.84 -1.17
C CYS A 2 -5.64 14.49 -1.91
N CYS A 3 -4.53 14.75 -1.22
CA CYS A 3 -3.31 15.22 -1.87
C CYS A 3 -2.49 13.99 -2.31
N LEU A 4 -2.31 13.79 -3.61
CA LEU A 4 -1.30 12.87 -4.13
C LEU A 4 0.03 13.60 -4.23
N LEU A 5 1.06 13.09 -3.56
CA LEU A 5 2.45 13.50 -3.75
C LEU A 5 3.11 12.44 -4.62
N SER A 6 3.35 12.77 -5.89
CA SER A 6 4.18 11.98 -6.78
C SER A 6 5.52 12.69 -6.96
N ALA A 7 6.57 12.17 -6.33
CA ALA A 7 7.93 12.56 -6.67
C ALA A 7 8.38 11.76 -7.90
N SER A 8 8.77 12.46 -8.97
CA SER A 8 9.53 11.90 -10.07
C SER A 8 10.69 12.85 -10.31
N THR A 9 11.90 12.42 -9.98
CA THR A 9 13.13 13.18 -10.22
C THR A 9 13.54 13.00 -11.67
N CYS A 10 12.86 13.72 -12.56
CA CYS A 10 13.44 14.07 -13.85
C CYS A 10 13.08 15.53 -14.17
N SER A 11 14.00 16.43 -13.86
CA SER A 11 13.97 17.87 -14.20
C SER A 11 12.71 18.65 -13.79
N GLY A 12 12.64 19.01 -12.51
CA GLY A 12 12.37 20.39 -12.09
C GLY A 12 11.07 21.10 -12.50
N ILE A 13 9.95 20.40 -12.74
CA ILE A 13 8.65 21.08 -12.99
C ILE A 13 7.51 20.39 -12.21
N VAL A 14 6.99 21.07 -11.19
CA VAL A 14 5.70 20.75 -10.56
C VAL A 14 4.60 21.42 -11.40
N THR A 15 3.78 20.62 -12.10
CA THR A 15 2.65 21.13 -12.88
C THR A 15 1.34 20.71 -12.22
N VAL A 16 0.54 21.69 -11.77
CA VAL A 16 -0.87 21.49 -11.38
C VAL A 16 -1.73 22.00 -12.53
N GLN A 17 -2.43 21.12 -13.25
CA GLN A 17 -3.40 21.55 -14.26
C GLN A 17 -4.70 20.73 -14.25
N SER A 18 -5.80 21.48 -14.24
CA SER A 18 -7.19 21.06 -14.19
C SER A 18 -7.75 20.90 -15.61
N THR A 19 -7.88 19.66 -16.09
CA THR A 19 -8.97 19.19 -17.00
C THR A 19 -8.89 17.65 -17.13
N ALA A 20 -10.03 16.96 -17.05
CA ALA A 20 -10.11 15.51 -16.87
C ALA A 20 -9.41 14.66 -17.97
N ALA A 21 -9.38 15.13 -19.23
CA ALA A 21 -8.76 14.40 -20.35
C ALA A 21 -7.22 14.52 -20.37
N ILE A 22 -6.69 15.67 -19.94
CA ILE A 22 -5.24 15.90 -19.84
C ILE A 22 -4.67 15.10 -18.66
N VAL A 23 -5.42 15.04 -17.55
CA VAL A 23 -5.08 14.21 -16.39
C VAL A 23 -5.00 12.74 -16.76
N ALA A 24 -5.96 12.19 -17.51
CA ALA A 24 -5.92 10.78 -17.92
C ALA A 24 -4.69 10.42 -18.77
N ASN A 25 -4.33 11.27 -19.74
CA ASN A 25 -3.14 11.05 -20.58
C ASN A 25 -1.82 11.26 -19.82
N ALA A 26 -1.78 12.18 -18.86
CA ALA A 26 -0.63 12.37 -17.97
C ALA A 26 -0.48 11.20 -16.97
N CYS A 27 -1.59 10.68 -16.42
CA CYS A 27 -1.62 9.52 -15.54
C CYS A 27 -1.03 8.28 -16.24
N SER A 28 -1.44 7.99 -17.47
CA SER A 28 -0.87 6.88 -18.24
C SER A 28 0.63 7.04 -18.52
N LYS A 29 1.12 8.27 -18.73
CA LYS A 29 2.55 8.56 -18.91
C LYS A 29 3.36 8.51 -17.60
N MET A 30 2.71 8.68 -16.45
CA MET A 30 3.34 8.61 -15.11
C MET A 30 3.17 7.24 -14.44
N GLY A 31 2.60 6.26 -15.14
CA GLY A 31 2.30 4.92 -14.60
C GLY A 31 1.22 4.93 -13.53
N ILE A 32 0.36 5.96 -13.49
CA ILE A 32 -0.74 6.07 -12.53
C ILE A 32 -1.94 5.26 -13.06
N PRO A 33 -2.50 4.34 -12.25
CA PRO A 33 -3.66 3.55 -12.62
C PRO A 33 -4.87 4.41 -12.99
N SER A 34 -5.69 3.91 -13.93
CA SER A 34 -7.01 4.48 -14.23
C SER A 34 -7.85 4.65 -12.96
N SER A 35 -8.70 5.66 -12.87
CA SER A 35 -9.63 5.81 -11.73
C SER A 35 -10.70 4.72 -11.67
N ARG A 36 -10.91 3.95 -12.74
CA ARG A 36 -11.85 2.83 -12.82
C ARG A 36 -11.18 1.52 -12.41
N GLN A 37 -10.78 1.42 -11.14
CA GLN A 37 -10.26 0.18 -10.57
C GLN A 37 -11.37 -0.62 -9.87
N GLY A 38 -11.31 -1.95 -9.95
CA GLY A 38 -12.05 -2.83 -9.06
C GLY A 38 -11.23 -3.09 -7.80
N TRP A 39 -11.62 -2.48 -6.68
CA TRP A 39 -10.90 -2.59 -5.41
C TRP A 39 -11.42 -3.76 -4.58
N ALA A 40 -10.51 -4.63 -4.12
CA ALA A 40 -10.74 -5.45 -2.94
C ALA A 40 -10.33 -4.64 -1.71
N HIS A 41 -11.22 -4.55 -0.72
CA HIS A 41 -11.04 -3.72 0.48
C HIS A 41 -10.82 -4.57 1.73
N ALA A 42 -10.06 -4.04 2.69
CA ALA A 42 -9.74 -4.65 3.98
C ALA A 42 -9.30 -6.11 3.81
N THR A 43 -8.34 -6.33 2.90
CA THR A 43 -7.83 -7.64 2.49
C THR A 43 -6.85 -8.20 3.53
N ASN A 44 -7.34 -8.34 4.76
CA ASN A 44 -6.52 -8.53 5.97
C ASN A 44 -6.41 -10.00 6.42
N SER A 45 -6.61 -10.95 5.51
CA SER A 45 -6.51 -12.39 5.83
C SER A 45 -6.12 -13.22 4.63
N HIS A 46 -5.60 -14.43 4.86
CA HIS A 46 -5.21 -15.34 3.78
C HIS A 46 -6.33 -15.62 2.77
N ASP A 47 -7.54 -15.84 3.26
CA ASP A 47 -8.70 -16.16 2.41
C ASP A 47 -9.13 -14.96 1.58
N LYS A 48 -9.22 -13.77 2.18
CA LYS A 48 -9.54 -12.54 1.44
C LYS A 48 -8.50 -12.25 0.37
N LEU A 49 -7.21 -12.43 0.68
CA LEU A 49 -6.14 -12.23 -0.30
C LEU A 49 -6.25 -13.23 -1.44
N LYS A 50 -6.53 -14.50 -1.15
CA LYS A 50 -6.73 -15.54 -2.17
C LYS A 50 -7.90 -15.18 -3.10
N ASP A 51 -9.04 -14.80 -2.55
CA ASP A 51 -10.22 -14.41 -3.32
C ASP A 51 -9.93 -13.18 -4.19
N ALA A 52 -9.28 -12.17 -3.62
CA ALA A 52 -8.88 -10.97 -4.33
C ALA A 52 -7.90 -11.25 -5.49
N LEU A 53 -6.96 -12.18 -5.30
CA LEU A 53 -6.02 -12.58 -6.34
C LEU A 53 -6.71 -13.35 -7.48
N MET A 54 -7.69 -14.20 -7.17
CA MET A 54 -8.39 -15.03 -8.15
C MET A 54 -9.50 -14.30 -8.93
N ASP A 55 -10.07 -13.20 -8.40
CA ASP A 55 -11.13 -12.47 -9.09
C ASP A 55 -10.58 -11.59 -10.23
N PRO A 56 -10.94 -11.84 -11.51
CA PRO A 56 -10.45 -11.04 -12.64
C PRO A 56 -11.03 -9.62 -12.69
N ARG A 57 -12.07 -9.31 -11.90
CA ARG A 57 -12.65 -7.96 -11.78
C ARG A 57 -11.88 -7.09 -10.79
N VAL A 58 -11.10 -7.70 -9.90
CA VAL A 58 -10.26 -6.99 -8.95
C VAL A 58 -8.97 -6.58 -9.66
N THR A 59 -8.73 -5.29 -9.75
CA THR A 59 -7.53 -4.69 -10.36
C THR A 59 -6.68 -3.92 -9.35
N ALA A 60 -7.17 -3.78 -8.10
CA ALA A 60 -6.41 -3.21 -7.00
C ALA A 60 -6.80 -3.89 -5.67
N ILE A 61 -5.83 -4.09 -4.80
CA ILE A 61 -5.99 -4.69 -3.48
C ILE A 61 -5.60 -3.65 -2.44
N GLU A 62 -6.51 -3.39 -1.52
CA GLU A 62 -6.28 -2.57 -0.35
C GLU A 62 -6.25 -3.47 0.89
N ALA A 63 -5.25 -3.24 1.74
CA ALA A 63 -5.08 -3.94 3.01
C ALA A 63 -4.58 -2.98 4.09
N ASP A 64 -5.17 -3.11 5.28
CA ASP A 64 -4.79 -2.36 6.46
C ASP A 64 -3.51 -2.96 7.04
N LEU A 65 -2.61 -2.11 7.53
CA LEU A 65 -1.29 -2.53 7.99
C LEU A 65 -0.96 -1.92 9.35
N LEU A 66 -0.62 -2.77 10.32
CA LEU A 66 -0.18 -2.37 11.65
C LEU A 66 0.85 -3.36 12.20
N MET A 67 1.53 -2.98 13.27
CA MET A 67 2.44 -3.85 13.99
C MET A 67 1.62 -4.74 14.94
N GLY A 68 1.72 -6.05 14.78
CA GLY A 68 0.92 -6.98 15.55
C GLY A 68 1.49 -8.39 15.59
N THR A 69 0.71 -9.32 16.11
CA THR A 69 1.11 -10.71 16.34
C THR A 69 0.78 -11.58 15.13
N ASP A 70 1.81 -12.22 14.58
CA ASP A 70 1.65 -13.23 13.52
C ASP A 70 1.03 -14.52 14.09
N GLN A 71 -0.13 -14.92 13.55
CA GLN A 71 -0.83 -16.15 13.91
C GLN A 71 -0.56 -17.31 12.94
N SER A 72 0.25 -17.09 11.90
CA SER A 72 0.51 -18.10 10.86
C SER A 72 1.42 -19.24 11.33
N GLU A 73 2.27 -19.00 12.32
CA GLU A 73 3.13 -20.02 12.91
C GLU A 73 2.64 -20.41 14.32
N HIS A 74 1.94 -21.54 14.40
CA HIS A 74 1.56 -22.17 15.66
C HIS A 74 2.81 -22.62 16.46
N GLY A 75 3.41 -21.72 17.26
CA GLY A 75 4.24 -22.14 18.40
C GLY A 75 5.66 -21.58 18.52
N LEU A 76 6.05 -20.54 17.79
CA LEU A 76 7.29 -19.81 18.09
C LEU A 76 6.96 -18.41 18.60
N LYS A 77 7.76 -17.93 19.57
CA LYS A 77 7.60 -16.68 20.36
C LYS A 77 6.78 -15.62 19.63
N GLU A 78 5.81 -15.02 20.33
CA GLU A 78 5.03 -13.86 19.88
C GLU A 78 5.94 -12.83 19.21
N LYS A 79 6.05 -12.92 17.89
CA LYS A 79 6.90 -12.06 17.10
C LYS A 79 6.00 -10.97 16.56
N ARG A 80 6.20 -9.77 17.11
CA ARG A 80 5.60 -8.56 16.58
C ARG A 80 6.20 -8.25 15.21
N VAL A 81 5.37 -8.27 14.18
CA VAL A 81 5.74 -7.95 12.79
C VAL A 81 4.65 -7.10 12.14
N PRO A 82 4.93 -6.39 11.03
CA PRO A 82 3.88 -5.79 10.23
C PRO A 82 2.93 -6.87 9.71
N ILE A 83 1.65 -6.74 10.06
CA ILE A 83 0.59 -7.67 9.70
C ILE A 83 -0.54 -6.94 9.00
N MET A 84 -1.26 -7.66 8.13
CA MET A 84 -2.45 -7.14 7.51
C MET A 84 -3.61 -7.21 8.50
N ALA A 85 -3.95 -6.09 9.16
CA ALA A 85 -4.96 -6.01 10.20
C ALA A 85 -5.48 -4.58 10.37
N HIS A 86 -6.73 -4.46 10.85
CA HIS A 86 -7.35 -3.18 11.18
C HIS A 86 -7.74 -3.19 12.67
N PRO A 87 -7.50 -2.10 13.43
CA PRO A 87 -7.92 -2.02 14.82
C PRO A 87 -9.42 -2.30 15.01
N PRO A 88 -9.84 -2.97 16.10
CA PRO A 88 -9.06 -3.29 17.28
C PRO A 88 -8.21 -4.57 17.16
N GLU A 89 -8.23 -5.26 16.02
CA GLU A 89 -7.43 -6.46 15.83
C GLU A 89 -5.93 -6.11 15.82
N ASP A 90 -5.16 -6.79 16.67
CA ASP A 90 -3.70 -6.66 16.79
C ASP A 90 -2.99 -7.96 16.40
N SER A 91 -3.71 -8.90 15.78
CA SER A 91 -3.20 -10.18 15.30
C SER A 91 -3.86 -10.57 13.98
N SER A 92 -3.13 -11.31 13.15
CA SER A 92 -3.60 -11.73 11.82
C SER A 92 -2.87 -12.99 11.35
N ASP A 93 -3.53 -13.76 10.49
CA ASP A 93 -2.94 -14.90 9.78
C ASP A 93 -2.12 -14.47 8.55
N LEU A 94 -2.07 -13.16 8.26
CA LEU A 94 -1.45 -12.61 7.06
C LEU A 94 -0.38 -11.56 7.41
N PRO A 95 0.84 -11.99 7.77
CA PRO A 95 1.98 -11.07 7.89
C PRO A 95 2.36 -10.48 6.52
N LEU A 96 2.95 -9.28 6.53
CA LEU A 96 3.29 -8.52 5.32
C LEU A 96 4.20 -9.30 4.37
N ASP A 97 5.16 -10.08 4.87
CA ASP A 97 6.08 -10.86 4.05
C ASP A 97 5.34 -11.96 3.28
N VAL A 98 4.37 -12.62 3.91
CA VAL A 98 3.51 -13.61 3.26
C VAL A 98 2.60 -12.94 2.24
N PHE A 99 2.04 -11.76 2.57
CA PHE A 99 1.25 -10.96 1.64
C PHE A 99 2.05 -10.66 0.37
N LEU A 100 3.26 -10.09 0.51
CA LEU A 100 4.13 -9.73 -0.61
C LEU A 100 4.53 -10.97 -1.42
N ARG A 101 4.93 -12.07 -0.78
CA ARG A 101 5.22 -13.34 -1.47
C ARG A 101 4.05 -13.84 -2.31
N ARG A 102 2.84 -13.83 -1.77
CA ARG A 102 1.64 -14.32 -2.49
C ARG A 102 1.32 -13.44 -3.68
N VAL A 103 1.37 -12.13 -3.50
CA VAL A 103 1.12 -11.15 -4.56
C VAL A 103 2.17 -11.23 -5.68
N THR A 104 3.44 -11.49 -5.34
CA THR A 104 4.52 -11.72 -6.33
C THR A 104 4.41 -13.09 -7.00
N LYS A 105 4.09 -14.15 -6.25
CA LYS A 105 3.93 -15.51 -6.82
C LYS A 105 2.79 -15.58 -7.83
N GLU A 106 1.69 -14.87 -7.58
CA GLU A 106 0.58 -14.82 -8.52
C GLU A 106 1.02 -14.25 -9.88
N LEU A 107 1.86 -13.20 -9.87
CA LEU A 107 2.44 -12.65 -11.10
C LEU A 107 3.26 -13.68 -11.86
N ALA A 108 4.18 -14.36 -11.17
CA ALA A 108 5.05 -15.36 -11.79
C ALA A 108 4.28 -16.55 -12.37
N SER A 109 3.11 -16.87 -11.80
CA SER A 109 2.28 -18.01 -12.21
C SER A 109 1.41 -17.73 -13.43
N GLN A 110 1.31 -16.48 -13.89
CA GLN A 110 0.46 -16.08 -15.03
C GLN A 110 1.24 -15.31 -16.14
N PRO A 111 2.31 -15.89 -16.71
CA PRO A 111 3.11 -15.23 -17.74
C PRO A 111 2.27 -14.86 -18.96
N GLY A 112 2.36 -13.60 -19.40
CA GLY A 112 1.63 -13.07 -20.57
C GLY A 112 0.24 -12.49 -20.27
N LYS A 113 -0.27 -12.59 -19.04
CA LYS A 113 -1.51 -11.92 -18.61
C LYS A 113 -1.24 -10.64 -17.80
N ARG A 114 -0.48 -9.73 -18.42
CA ARG A 114 -0.11 -8.41 -17.87
C ARG A 114 -1.30 -7.53 -17.42
N HIS A 115 -2.51 -7.83 -17.89
CA HIS A 115 -3.72 -7.12 -17.49
C HIS A 115 -4.31 -7.57 -16.14
N LEU A 116 -3.75 -8.61 -15.50
CA LEU A 116 -4.17 -9.11 -14.20
C LEU A 116 -3.28 -8.60 -13.04
N GLU A 117 -2.37 -7.69 -13.34
CA GLU A 117 -1.51 -7.08 -12.33
C GLU A 117 -2.33 -6.15 -11.43
N LYS A 118 -2.52 -6.57 -10.18
CA LYS A 118 -3.33 -5.83 -9.20
C LYS A 118 -2.48 -4.77 -8.51
N HIS A 119 -2.89 -3.50 -8.57
CA HIS A 119 -2.27 -2.45 -7.76
C HIS A 119 -2.43 -2.74 -6.26
N ILE A 120 -1.57 -2.20 -5.41
CA ILE A 120 -1.62 -2.44 -3.96
C ILE A 120 -1.77 -1.10 -3.24
N LYS A 121 -2.71 -0.97 -2.31
CA LYS A 121 -2.72 0.11 -1.31
C LYS A 121 -2.45 -0.50 0.06
N LEU A 122 -1.33 -0.11 0.67
CA LEU A 122 -1.03 -0.40 2.08
C LEU A 122 -1.56 0.75 2.91
N ASP A 123 -2.56 0.47 3.75
CA ASP A 123 -3.24 1.46 4.60
C ASP A 123 -2.72 1.37 6.04
N PHE A 124 -1.68 2.14 6.34
CA PHE A 124 -1.01 2.14 7.64
C PHE A 124 -1.95 2.66 8.74
N LYS A 125 -2.12 1.85 9.78
CA LYS A 125 -2.94 2.15 10.96
C LYS A 125 -2.12 2.49 12.19
N ASP A 126 -0.79 2.37 12.13
CA ASP A 126 0.14 2.83 13.17
C ASP A 126 1.48 3.32 12.59
N MET A 127 2.23 4.09 13.37
CA MET A 127 3.61 4.47 13.03
C MET A 127 4.61 3.32 13.16
N GLU A 128 4.37 2.37 14.07
CA GLU A 128 5.34 1.33 14.42
C GLU A 128 5.62 0.37 13.25
N SER A 129 4.63 0.15 12.37
CA SER A 129 4.78 -0.70 11.19
C SER A 129 5.44 -0.02 9.99
N VAL A 130 5.51 1.32 9.94
CA VAL A 130 5.93 2.08 8.76
C VAL A 130 7.36 1.71 8.31
N GLU A 131 8.35 1.96 9.16
CA GLU A 131 9.75 1.68 8.79
C GLU A 131 10.01 0.17 8.51
N PRO A 132 9.56 -0.78 9.35
CA PRO A 132 9.73 -2.20 9.08
C PRO A 132 9.07 -2.64 7.76
N ALA A 133 7.88 -2.14 7.44
CA ALA A 133 7.19 -2.47 6.20
C ALA A 133 7.93 -1.93 4.97
N LEU A 134 8.41 -0.68 5.03
CA LEU A 134 9.16 -0.07 3.95
C LEU A 134 10.50 -0.77 3.68
N LYS A 135 11.20 -1.23 4.73
CA LYS A 135 12.40 -2.07 4.57
C LYS A 135 12.07 -3.38 3.87
N MET A 136 10.99 -4.04 4.27
CA MET A 136 10.55 -5.29 3.65
C MET A 136 10.17 -5.09 2.18
N LEU A 137 9.49 -3.99 1.82
CA LEU A 137 9.17 -3.68 0.43
C LEU A 137 10.41 -3.57 -0.46
N LYS A 138 11.53 -3.01 0.05
CA LYS A 138 12.81 -2.98 -0.67
C LYS A 138 13.42 -4.36 -0.85
N GLU A 139 13.40 -5.17 0.21
CA GLU A 139 14.00 -6.51 0.18
C GLU A 139 13.28 -7.44 -0.80
N PHE A 140 11.97 -7.27 -0.97
CA PHE A 140 11.17 -8.11 -1.83
C PHE A 140 11.34 -7.87 -3.33
N ASP A 141 12.14 -6.85 -3.73
CA ASP A 141 12.35 -6.41 -5.12
C ASP A 141 11.06 -6.60 -5.94
N VAL A 142 9.95 -6.09 -5.38
CA VAL A 142 8.61 -6.35 -5.91
C VAL A 142 8.56 -5.69 -7.27
N CYS A 143 8.97 -6.39 -8.33
CA CYS A 143 9.11 -5.89 -9.69
C CYS A 143 8.01 -4.87 -9.99
N VAL A 144 8.38 -3.61 -9.83
CA VAL A 144 7.46 -2.47 -9.79
C VAL A 144 7.18 -1.97 -11.21
N GLU A 145 7.76 -2.64 -12.22
CA GLU A 145 7.79 -2.17 -13.60
C GLU A 145 6.38 -1.94 -14.16
N GLU A 146 5.36 -2.62 -13.62
CA GLU A 146 3.98 -2.55 -14.11
C GLU A 146 2.90 -2.38 -13.02
N ARG A 147 3.27 -2.42 -11.73
CA ARG A 147 2.34 -2.30 -10.60
C ARG A 147 2.69 -1.12 -9.70
N THR A 148 1.72 -0.23 -9.50
CA THR A 148 1.78 0.79 -8.44
C THR A 148 1.52 0.22 -7.04
N ILE A 149 2.43 0.51 -6.11
CA ILE A 149 2.18 0.40 -4.66
C ILE A 149 1.88 1.81 -4.13
N PHE A 150 0.69 1.96 -3.55
CA PHE A 150 0.23 3.14 -2.84
C PHE A 150 0.49 2.96 -1.35
N LEU A 151 1.20 3.91 -0.75
CA LEU A 151 1.30 4.02 0.70
C LEU A 151 0.25 5.01 1.18
N ASN A 152 -0.64 4.57 2.07
CA ASN A 152 -1.74 5.36 2.60
C ASN A 152 -1.70 5.39 4.13
N ALA A 153 -2.11 6.50 4.71
CA ALA A 153 -2.34 6.60 6.15
C ALA A 153 -3.36 7.70 6.47
N ASP A 154 -4.09 7.48 7.55
CA ASP A 154 -4.98 8.48 8.16
C ASP A 154 -4.16 9.36 9.11
N VAL A 155 -3.65 10.49 8.59
CA VAL A 155 -2.68 11.35 9.31
C VAL A 155 -3.32 12.59 9.95
N LEU A 156 -4.62 12.77 9.76
CA LEU A 156 -5.40 13.88 10.30
C LEU A 156 -6.50 13.37 11.23
N HIS A 157 -6.97 14.25 12.11
CA HIS A 157 -8.09 13.95 12.99
C HIS A 157 -9.39 13.91 12.19
N GLY A 158 -10.06 12.75 12.21
CA GLY A 158 -11.45 12.66 11.79
C GLY A 158 -12.38 13.47 12.69
N PRO A 159 -13.53 13.96 12.19
CA PRO A 159 -14.49 14.67 13.02
C PRO A 159 -14.98 13.78 14.18
N GLY A 160 -14.85 14.29 15.41
CA GLY A 160 -15.27 13.58 16.63
C GLY A 160 -14.21 12.71 17.31
N ARG A 161 -12.97 12.67 16.80
CA ARG A 161 -11.82 12.06 17.49
C ARG A 161 -11.06 13.08 18.34
N SER A 162 -10.49 12.63 19.47
CA SER A 162 -9.65 13.47 20.33
C SER A 162 -8.34 13.83 19.62
N ALA A 163 -7.73 14.96 19.99
CA ALA A 163 -6.43 15.40 19.47
C ALA A 163 -5.31 14.35 19.69
N THR A 164 -5.52 13.41 20.62
CA THR A 164 -4.60 12.32 20.98
C THR A 164 -4.77 11.04 20.15
N ASP A 165 -5.78 10.94 19.28
CA ASP A 165 -6.20 9.68 18.64
C ASP A 165 -5.61 9.45 17.24
N VAL A 166 -4.55 10.18 16.88
CA VAL A 166 -3.84 9.98 15.61
C VAL A 166 -2.75 8.94 15.83
N SER A 167 -2.95 7.76 15.25
CA SER A 167 -1.99 6.66 15.33
C SER A 167 -0.81 6.82 14.35
N VAL A 168 -0.94 7.69 13.34
CA VAL A 168 0.09 7.96 12.32
C VAL A 168 0.40 9.45 12.23
N SER A 169 1.61 9.86 12.64
CA SER A 169 2.06 11.25 12.52
C SER A 169 2.34 11.60 11.05
N ALA A 170 1.72 12.67 10.53
CA ALA A 170 1.87 13.11 9.15
C ALA A 170 3.34 13.34 8.75
N ASP A 171 4.04 14.15 9.55
CA ASP A 171 5.43 14.53 9.25
C ASP A 171 6.35 13.31 9.30
N HIS A 172 6.21 12.47 10.33
CA HIS A 172 7.04 11.28 10.47
C HIS A 172 6.75 10.25 9.38
N PHE A 173 5.49 10.06 9.00
CA PHE A 173 5.12 9.15 7.92
C PHE A 173 5.74 9.60 6.60
N ILE A 174 5.62 10.88 6.26
CA ILE A 174 6.16 11.45 5.02
C ILE A 174 7.68 11.36 5.01
N GLU A 175 8.35 11.81 6.08
CA GLU A 175 9.81 11.78 6.21
C GLU A 175 10.35 10.35 6.11
N THR A 176 9.74 9.39 6.82
CA THR A 176 10.17 7.99 6.80
C THR A 176 10.03 7.39 5.40
N CYS A 177 8.92 7.66 4.71
CA CYS A 177 8.71 7.20 3.34
C CYS A 177 9.74 7.79 2.37
N LEU A 178 10.00 9.10 2.44
CA LEU A 178 10.98 9.76 1.57
C LEU A 178 12.40 9.25 1.81
N ASN A 179 12.80 9.11 3.07
CA ASN A 179 14.15 8.65 3.42
C ASN A 179 14.41 7.20 2.98
N LEU A 180 13.38 6.35 3.01
CA LEU A 180 13.52 4.97 2.58
C LEU A 180 13.31 4.84 1.06
N LEU A 181 12.38 5.54 0.43
CA LEU A 181 11.97 5.22 -0.95
C LEU A 181 12.49 6.19 -2.02
N ALA A 182 13.46 7.06 -1.70
CA ALA A 182 13.95 8.11 -2.59
C ALA A 182 14.37 7.68 -4.01
N GLU A 183 14.65 6.40 -4.26
CA GLU A 183 15.10 5.86 -5.54
C GLU A 183 14.12 4.85 -6.18
N GLU A 184 12.98 4.57 -5.53
CA GLU A 184 12.05 3.50 -5.93
C GLU A 184 10.73 4.05 -6.50
N SER A 185 10.06 3.30 -7.38
CA SER A 185 8.80 3.70 -8.04
C SER A 185 7.55 3.55 -7.15
N VAL A 186 7.68 3.92 -5.88
CA VAL A 186 6.57 3.91 -4.91
C VAL A 186 5.82 5.24 -4.93
N ARG A 187 4.49 5.20 -4.76
CA ARG A 187 3.64 6.40 -4.74
C ARG A 187 3.02 6.60 -3.36
N MET A 188 3.11 7.82 -2.84
CA MET A 188 2.59 8.18 -1.52
C MET A 188 1.25 8.91 -1.63
N VAL A 189 0.30 8.52 -0.80
CA VAL A 189 -1.04 9.10 -0.70
C VAL A 189 -1.31 9.39 0.77
N CYS A 190 -1.66 10.62 1.12
CA CYS A 190 -2.05 10.99 2.49
C CYS A 190 -3.54 11.38 2.50
N GLN A 191 -4.31 10.83 3.44
CA GLN A 191 -5.76 11.07 3.53
C GLN A 191 -6.14 11.81 4.82
N ARG A 192 -7.36 12.37 4.80
CA ARG A 192 -7.97 13.08 5.93
C ARG A 192 -8.70 12.12 6.84
#